data_AF-A0A1A8P8J2-F1
#
_entry.id   AF-A0A1A8P8J2-F1
#
_cell.length_a   1.000
_cell.length_b   1.000
_cell.length_c   1.000
_cell.angle_alpha   90.00
_cell.angle_beta   90.00
_cell.angle_gamma   90.00
#
_symmetry.space_group_name_H-M   'P 1'
#
loop_
_entity.id
_entity.type
_entity.pdbx_description
1 polymer ?
#
loop_
_entity_poly.entity_id
_entity_poly.type
_entity_poly.pdbx_seq_one_letter_code
_entity_poly.pdbx_strand_id
1 'polypeptide(L)'
;SDYIIYDSAPYLSVAKLQINSLTTVMYDRQKLCTTIGLAVTQLPLLACLLGNDVVSEEHVRQIRNSAVETYRRASPAAYPRAPHGQVVLAVTRLVSTLGSPDGEQTELVPWSLNAPVPLRDLLKKGISSYLLPGQ
;
A
#
# COMPACT_ATOMS: atom_id res chain seq x y z
N SER A 1 -8.73 -3.38 1.67
CA SER A 1 -9.43 -4.36 0.83
C SER A 1 -8.69 -4.42 -0.47
N ASP A 2 -8.44 -5.62 -0.98
CA ASP A 2 -7.63 -5.86 -2.17
C ASP A 2 -8.26 -5.34 -3.46
N TYR A 3 -9.58 -5.17 -3.51
CA TYR A 3 -10.27 -4.63 -4.70
C TYR A 3 -9.73 -3.27 -5.14
N ILE A 4 -9.26 -2.42 -4.21
CA ILE A 4 -8.70 -1.10 -4.55
C ILE A 4 -7.27 -1.17 -5.10
N ILE A 5 -6.59 -2.31 -4.91
CA ILE A 5 -5.21 -2.54 -5.33
C ILE A 5 -5.16 -3.08 -6.75
N TYR A 6 -6.08 -3.99 -7.10
CA TYR A 6 -6.24 -4.50 -8.46
C TYR A 6 -6.53 -3.36 -9.45
N ASP A 7 -6.04 -3.51 -10.68
CA ASP A 7 -6.45 -2.66 -11.79
C ASP A 7 -7.84 -3.04 -12.29
N SER A 8 -8.84 -2.60 -11.54
CA SER A 8 -10.25 -2.87 -11.80
C SER A 8 -11.06 -1.58 -11.76
N ALA A 9 -12.32 -1.67 -12.16
CA ALA A 9 -13.26 -0.57 -12.03
C ALA A 9 -13.39 -0.11 -10.55
N PRO A 10 -13.81 1.14 -10.28
CA PRO A 10 -14.01 1.62 -8.92
C PRO A 10 -14.87 0.69 -8.06
N TYR A 11 -14.45 0.47 -6.82
CA TYR A 11 -15.11 -0.49 -5.92
C TYR A 11 -16.30 0.16 -5.21
N LEU A 12 -17.51 -0.36 -5.46
CA LEU A 12 -18.73 0.03 -4.74
C LEU A 12 -18.90 -0.83 -3.48
N SER A 13 -18.97 -0.17 -2.33
CA SER A 13 -18.94 -0.85 -1.03
C SER A 13 -20.26 -1.53 -0.69
N VAL A 14 -20.27 -2.85 -0.63
CA VAL A 14 -21.46 -3.58 -0.14
C VAL A 14 -21.71 -3.29 1.34
N ALA A 15 -20.64 -3.22 2.15
CA ALA A 15 -20.72 -2.95 3.59
C ALA A 15 -21.25 -1.54 3.94
N LYS A 16 -21.26 -0.60 2.99
CA LYS A 16 -21.76 0.77 3.17
C LYS A 16 -23.04 1.04 2.38
N LEU A 17 -23.64 0.01 1.75
CA LEU A 17 -24.87 0.16 0.98
C LEU A 17 -26.05 0.45 1.92
N GLN A 18 -26.69 1.60 1.71
CA GLN A 18 -27.93 1.98 2.39
C GLN A 18 -29.11 1.60 1.50
N ILE A 19 -29.83 0.53 1.85
CA ILE A 19 -30.91 -0.03 1.00
C ILE A 19 -32.03 0.99 0.77
N ASN A 20 -32.41 1.76 1.79
CA ASN A 20 -33.54 2.69 1.69
C ASN A 20 -33.30 3.84 0.71
N SER A 21 -32.05 4.26 0.53
CA SER A 21 -31.65 5.37 -0.35
C SER A 21 -30.92 4.88 -1.60
N LEU A 22 -30.59 3.59 -1.69
CA LEU A 22 -29.75 2.98 -2.72
C LEU A 22 -28.39 3.70 -2.89
N THR A 23 -27.86 4.25 -1.80
CA THR A 23 -26.58 4.96 -1.78
C THR A 23 -25.47 4.09 -1.21
N THR A 24 -24.25 4.24 -1.72
CA THR A 24 -23.06 3.58 -1.18
C THR A 24 -21.80 4.44 -1.36
N VAL A 25 -20.69 3.99 -0.78
CA VAL A 25 -19.36 4.57 -0.96
C VAL A 25 -18.68 3.90 -2.15
N MET A 26 -18.27 4.73 -3.12
CA MET A 26 -17.38 4.33 -4.21
C MET A 26 -15.94 4.64 -3.83
N TYR A 27 -15.08 3.62 -3.86
CA TYR A 27 -13.65 3.75 -3.67
C TYR A 27 -12.96 3.77 -5.03
N ASP A 28 -12.26 4.86 -5.31
CA ASP A 28 -11.52 5.08 -6.55
C ASP A 28 -10.01 5.04 -6.27
N ARG A 29 -9.28 4.20 -7.00
CA ARG A 29 -7.85 3.98 -6.76
C ARG A 29 -7.01 5.22 -7.10
N GLN A 30 -7.38 5.96 -8.15
CA GLN A 30 -6.66 7.15 -8.60
C GLN A 30 -6.79 8.26 -7.56
N LYS A 31 -8.00 8.47 -7.05
CA LYS A 31 -8.30 9.45 -6.01
C LYS A 31 -7.63 9.08 -4.68
N LEU A 32 -7.60 7.78 -4.34
CA LEU A 32 -6.84 7.30 -3.18
C LEU A 32 -5.36 7.65 -3.33
N CYS A 33 -4.73 7.24 -4.43
CA CYS A 33 -3.33 7.51 -4.75
C CYS A 33 -2.98 9.00 -4.70
N THR A 34 -3.81 9.85 -5.32
CA THR A 34 -3.66 11.31 -5.30
C THR A 34 -3.71 11.86 -3.86
N THR A 35 -4.60 11.33 -3.02
CA THR A 35 -4.75 11.78 -1.62
C THR A 35 -3.56 11.38 -0.76
N ILE A 36 -2.97 10.22 -1.01
CA ILE A 36 -1.87 9.67 -0.22
C ILE A 36 -0.48 9.96 -0.81
N GLY A 37 -0.43 10.62 -1.97
CA GLY A 37 0.82 10.99 -2.65
C GLY A 37 1.59 9.79 -3.22
N LEU A 38 0.89 8.79 -3.75
CA LEU A 38 1.50 7.62 -4.37
C LEU A 38 1.11 7.51 -5.84
N ALA A 39 2.00 6.93 -6.65
CA ALA A 39 1.63 6.44 -7.97
C ALA A 39 0.83 5.14 -7.84
N VAL A 40 -0.09 4.92 -8.77
CA VAL A 40 -0.95 3.72 -8.79
C VAL A 40 -0.16 2.43 -8.88
N THR A 41 0.95 2.44 -9.62
CA THR A 41 1.88 1.31 -9.74
C THR A 41 2.54 0.92 -8.41
N GLN A 42 2.50 1.78 -7.40
CA GLN A 42 3.07 1.52 -6.08
C GLN A 42 2.06 0.90 -5.10
N LEU A 43 0.77 0.85 -5.44
CA LEU A 43 -0.26 0.26 -4.57
C LEU A 43 -0.01 -1.22 -4.25
N PRO A 44 0.40 -2.09 -5.20
CA PRO A 44 0.71 -3.48 -4.89
C PRO A 44 1.84 -3.63 -3.87
N LEU A 45 2.90 -2.82 -3.98
CA LEU A 45 4.00 -2.82 -3.03
C LEU A 45 3.53 -2.34 -1.64
N LEU A 46 2.72 -1.27 -1.60
CA LEU A 46 2.11 -0.79 -0.36
C LEU A 46 1.29 -1.90 0.30
N ALA A 47 0.45 -2.62 -0.45
CA ALA A 47 -0.36 -3.72 0.07
C ALA A 47 0.52 -4.83 0.66
N CYS A 48 1.59 -5.23 -0.04
CA CYS A 48 2.53 -6.23 0.45
C CYS A 48 3.24 -5.80 1.75
N LEU A 49 3.66 -4.53 1.84
CA LEU A 49 4.34 -4.00 3.04
C LEU A 49 3.40 -3.77 4.23
N LEU A 50 2.10 -3.62 3.99
CA LEU A 50 1.07 -3.60 5.03
C LEU A 50 0.65 -4.99 5.50
N GLY A 51 0.91 -6.00 4.68
CA GLY A 51 0.45 -7.36 4.87
C GLY A 51 -0.75 -7.68 3.98
N ASN A 52 -0.69 -8.80 3.29
CA ASN A 52 -1.77 -9.36 2.49
C ASN A 52 -1.72 -10.90 2.52
N ASP A 53 -2.58 -11.55 1.73
CA ASP A 53 -2.70 -13.01 1.73
C ASP A 53 -1.42 -13.74 1.25
N VAL A 54 -0.53 -13.06 0.53
CA VAL A 54 0.74 -13.64 0.03
C VAL A 54 1.92 -13.28 0.93
N VAL A 55 1.97 -12.05 1.41
CA VAL A 55 3.04 -11.49 2.25
C VAL A 55 2.43 -11.20 3.63
N SER A 56 2.63 -12.10 4.58
CA SER A 56 2.09 -11.89 5.93
C SER A 56 2.75 -10.73 6.66
N GLU A 57 2.03 -10.12 7.60
CA GLU A 57 2.53 -9.02 8.43
C GLU A 57 3.84 -9.33 9.17
N GLU A 58 4.10 -10.61 9.47
CA GLU A 58 5.31 -11.04 10.16
C GLU A 58 6.56 -10.88 9.30
N HIS A 59 6.49 -11.24 8.02
CA HIS A 59 7.61 -11.15 7.07
C HIS A 59 8.07 -9.70 6.87
N VAL A 60 7.16 -8.74 6.99
CA VAL A 60 7.43 -7.30 6.80
C VAL A 60 7.45 -6.52 8.12
N ARG A 61 7.37 -7.20 9.26
CA ARG A 61 7.29 -6.57 10.60
C ARG A 61 8.45 -5.61 10.86
N GLN A 62 9.68 -6.01 10.53
CA GLN A 62 10.87 -5.18 10.73
C GLN A 62 10.82 -3.89 9.88
N ILE A 63 10.39 -3.99 8.62
CA ILE A 63 10.22 -2.84 7.73
C ILE A 63 9.15 -1.90 8.26
N ARG A 64 7.99 -2.42 8.67
CA ARG A 64 6.89 -1.65 9.25
C ARG A 64 7.33 -0.91 10.52
N ASN A 65 8.02 -1.60 11.42
CA ASN A 65 8.52 -0.99 12.66
C ASN A 65 9.53 0.14 12.35
N SER A 66 10.47 -0.10 11.44
CA SER A 66 11.46 0.91 11.03
C SER A 66 10.81 2.12 10.37
N ALA A 67 9.78 1.91 9.54
CA ALA A 67 9.01 2.97 8.90
C ALA A 67 8.27 3.82 9.95
N VAL A 68 7.63 3.17 10.92
CA VAL A 68 6.91 3.84 12.01
C VAL A 68 7.86 4.65 12.90
N GLU A 69 9.03 4.12 13.24
CA GLU A 69 10.05 4.86 13.99
C GLU A 69 10.52 6.11 13.22
N THR A 70 10.82 5.96 11.93
CA THR A 70 11.23 7.06 11.05
C THR A 70 10.13 8.12 10.95
N TYR A 71 8.88 7.68 10.79
CA TYR A 71 7.71 8.55 10.76
C TYR A 71 7.54 9.36 12.04
N ARG A 72 7.67 8.72 13.21
CA ARG A 72 7.57 9.39 14.51
C ARG A 72 8.67 10.42 14.71
N ARG A 73 9.91 10.10 14.32
CA ARG A 73 11.04 11.06 14.38
C ARG A 73 10.79 12.28 13.50
N ALA A 74 10.23 12.09 12.30
CA ALA A 74 9.92 13.16 11.36
C ALA A 74 8.64 13.94 11.70
N SER A 75 7.78 13.43 12.57
CA SER A 75 6.48 14.04 12.88
C SER A 75 6.14 13.90 14.38
N PRO A 76 6.91 14.57 15.27
CA PRO A 76 6.77 14.43 16.73
C PRO A 76 5.43 14.94 17.29
N ALA A 77 4.69 15.75 16.52
CA ALA A 77 3.40 16.33 16.92
C ALA A 77 2.16 15.57 16.37
N ALA A 78 2.34 14.40 15.75
CA ALA A 78 1.20 13.64 15.24
C ALA A 78 0.34 13.14 16.42
N TYR A 79 -0.89 13.65 16.52
CA TYR A 79 -1.90 13.23 17.51
C TYR A 79 -1.96 11.71 17.64
N PRO A 80 -2.26 11.17 18.84
CA PRO A 80 -2.37 9.73 19.07
C PRO A 80 -3.48 9.13 18.20
N ARG A 81 -3.13 8.75 16.97
CA ARG A 81 -3.97 7.98 16.06
C ARG A 81 -3.88 6.51 16.47
N ALA A 82 -4.96 5.76 16.24
CA ALA A 82 -4.98 4.32 16.46
C ALA A 82 -3.72 3.65 15.87
N PRO A 83 -3.10 2.68 16.55
CA PRO A 83 -1.81 2.09 16.17
C PRO A 83 -1.73 1.67 14.70
N HIS A 84 -2.79 1.05 14.17
CA HIS A 84 -2.87 0.62 12.77
C HIS A 84 -2.87 1.79 11.78
N GLY A 85 -3.52 2.91 12.11
CA GLY A 85 -3.54 4.09 11.26
C GLY A 85 -2.17 4.76 11.13
N GLN A 86 -1.33 4.68 12.18
CA GLN A 86 0.05 5.16 12.11
C GLN A 86 0.91 4.27 11.20
N VAL A 87 0.73 2.94 11.27
CA VAL A 87 1.44 2.00 10.40
C VAL A 87 1.16 2.28 8.93
N VAL A 88 -0.12 2.44 8.56
CA VAL A 88 -0.50 2.74 7.17
C VAL A 88 0.20 3.99 6.66
N LEU A 89 0.12 5.10 7.40
CA LEU A 89 0.75 6.36 7.00
C LEU A 89 2.28 6.26 6.91
N ALA A 90 2.91 5.57 7.86
CA ALA A 90 4.35 5.40 7.89
C ALA A 90 4.85 4.57 6.69
N VAL A 91 4.16 3.46 6.37
CA VAL A 91 4.51 2.62 5.23
C VAL A 91 4.20 3.32 3.91
N THR A 92 3.08 4.06 3.81
CA THR A 92 2.78 4.92 2.65
C THR A 92 3.92 5.91 2.39
N ARG A 93 4.41 6.61 3.43
CA ARG A 93 5.55 7.52 3.30
C ARG A 93 6.84 6.81 2.93
N LEU A 94 7.10 5.61 3.46
CA LEU A 94 8.24 4.81 3.02
C LEU A 94 8.13 4.53 1.52
N VAL A 95 7.00 3.99 1.06
CA VAL A 95 6.78 3.67 -0.36
C VAL A 95 6.92 4.90 -1.26
N SER A 96 6.43 6.07 -0.82
CA SER A 96 6.57 7.29 -1.60
C SER A 96 8.04 7.70 -1.77
N THR A 97 8.90 7.45 -0.78
CA THR A 97 10.35 7.69 -0.90
C THR A 97 11.09 6.67 -1.76
N LEU A 98 10.50 5.49 -1.97
CA LEU A 98 11.09 4.44 -2.80
C LEU A 98 10.80 4.64 -4.30
N GLY A 99 9.80 5.45 -4.64
CA GLY A 99 9.48 5.75 -6.04
C GLY A 99 10.26 6.94 -6.57
N SER A 100 10.91 6.76 -7.72
CA SER A 100 11.46 7.89 -8.49
C SER A 100 10.32 8.72 -9.11
N PRO A 101 10.49 10.06 -9.20
CA PRO A 101 9.55 10.94 -9.90
C PRO A 101 9.56 10.75 -11.43
N ASP A 102 10.62 10.13 -12.00
CA ASP A 102 10.67 9.72 -13.40
C ASP A 102 10.12 8.30 -13.53
N GLY A 103 9.04 8.15 -14.30
CA GLY A 103 8.09 7.04 -14.29
C GLY A 103 8.56 5.69 -14.82
N GLU A 104 9.84 5.34 -14.73
CA GLU A 104 10.37 4.02 -15.14
C GLU A 104 10.83 3.21 -13.92
N GLN A 105 9.87 2.74 -13.12
CA GLN A 105 10.15 1.68 -12.14
C GLN A 105 10.16 0.34 -12.86
N THR A 106 11.30 -0.02 -13.46
CA THR A 106 11.49 -1.30 -14.16
C THR A 106 11.51 -2.48 -13.19
N GLU A 107 11.81 -2.24 -11.90
CA GLU A 107 11.75 -3.27 -10.86
C GLU A 107 10.52 -3.16 -9.97
N LEU A 108 9.80 -4.29 -9.85
CA LEU A 108 8.63 -4.45 -8.98
C LEU A 108 8.93 -4.09 -7.50
N VAL A 109 10.16 -4.35 -7.05
CA VAL A 109 10.61 -4.01 -5.70
C VAL A 109 11.80 -3.07 -5.83
N PRO A 110 11.77 -1.85 -5.31
CA PRO A 110 12.92 -0.94 -5.36
C PRO A 110 14.13 -1.48 -4.60
N TRP A 111 15.36 -1.31 -5.12
CA TRP A 111 16.59 -1.70 -4.42
C TRP A 111 16.81 -0.93 -3.12
N SER A 112 16.35 0.33 -3.08
CA SER A 112 16.39 1.22 -1.91
C SER A 112 15.66 0.65 -0.68
N LEU A 113 14.77 -0.33 -0.86
CA LEU A 113 14.13 -1.03 0.25
C LEU A 113 15.12 -1.87 1.07
N ASN A 114 16.28 -2.24 0.51
CA ASN A 114 17.32 -3.05 1.17
C ASN A 114 16.80 -4.35 1.81
N ALA A 115 15.77 -4.96 1.22
CA ALA A 115 15.18 -6.20 1.72
C ALA A 115 16.08 -7.42 1.38
N PRO A 116 16.19 -8.42 2.28
CA PRO A 116 16.87 -9.68 1.99
C PRO A 116 16.29 -10.37 0.75
N VAL A 117 17.11 -11.14 0.01
CA VAL A 117 16.69 -11.84 -1.21
C VAL A 117 15.39 -12.65 -1.03
N PRO A 118 15.23 -13.49 0.02
CA PRO A 118 14.00 -14.25 0.20
C PRO A 118 12.76 -13.37 0.37
N LEU A 119 12.91 -12.22 1.03
CA LEU A 119 11.82 -11.26 1.21
C LEU A 119 11.53 -10.52 -0.09
N ARG A 120 12.54 -10.15 -0.88
CA ARG A 120 12.32 -9.53 -2.20
C ARG A 120 11.55 -10.46 -3.14
N ASP A 121 11.89 -11.74 -3.17
CA ASP A 121 11.19 -12.70 -4.03
C ASP A 121 9.74 -12.90 -3.57
N LEU A 122 9.51 -12.94 -2.26
CA LEU A 122 8.16 -12.98 -1.69
C LEU A 122 7.35 -11.72 -2.03
N LEU A 123 7.97 -10.53 -1.93
CA LEU A 123 7.33 -9.26 -2.32
C LEU A 123 7.01 -9.22 -3.82
N LYS A 124 7.93 -9.67 -4.69
CA LYS A 124 7.66 -9.79 -6.13
C LYS A 124 6.46 -10.68 -6.40
N LYS A 125 6.39 -11.85 -5.74
CA LYS A 125 5.24 -12.75 -5.84
C LYS A 125 3.93 -12.08 -5.40
N GLY A 126 3.95 -11.36 -4.28
CA GLY A 126 2.78 -10.62 -3.77
C GLY A 126 2.34 -9.47 -4.66
N ILE A 127 3.29 -8.79 -5.32
CA ILE A 127 2.97 -7.75 -6.31
C ILE A 127 2.34 -8.39 -7.54
N SER A 128 2.93 -9.46 -8.05
CA SER A 128 2.42 -10.18 -9.23
C SER A 128 1.03 -10.77 -9.00
N SER A 129 0.61 -11.09 -7.76
CA SER A 129 -0.77 -11.54 -7.51
C SER A 129 -1.84 -10.46 -7.70
N TYR A 130 -1.45 -9.19 -7.79
CA TYR A 130 -2.35 -8.07 -8.14
C TYR A 130 -2.34 -7.72 -9.63
N LEU A 131 -1.40 -8.25 -10.40
CA LEU A 131 -1.34 -8.06 -11.84
C LEU A 131 -2.27 -9.07 -12.51
N LEU A 132 -3.30 -8.57 -13.19
CA LEU A 132 -4.26 -9.43 -13.88
C LEU A 132 -3.66 -9.93 -15.19
N PRO A 133 -4.03 -11.14 -15.67
CA PRO A 133 -3.56 -11.65 -16.95
C PRO A 133 -3.87 -10.66 -18.08
N GLY A 134 -2.85 -10.23 -18.81
CA GLY A 134 -2.96 -9.27 -19.92
C GLY A 134 -2.56 -7.82 -19.58
N GLN A 135 -2.04 -7.58 -18.37
CA GLN A 135 -1.32 -6.37 -17.98
C GLN A 135 0.19 -6.61 -17.89
#